data_AF-A0A7C5XF03-F1
#
_entry.id   AF-A0A7C5XF03-F1
#
_cell.length_a   1.000
_cell.length_b   1.000
_cell.length_c   1.000
_cell.angle_alpha   90.00
_cell.angle_beta   90.00
_cell.angle_gamma   90.00
#
_symmetry.space_group_name_H-M   'P 1'
#
loop_
_entity.id
_entity.type
_entity.pdbx_description
1 polymer ?
#
loop_
_entity_poly.entity_id
_entity_poly.type
_entity_poly.pdbx_seq_one_letter_code
_entity_poly.pdbx_strand_id
1 'polypeptide(L)'
;MSQVVRQVKVPARVRLWKSRRNYIAVVTDEATKKVLEQYLDKKVEVEIAGVSIEARLVKVWQRSTWHVGVFLPRRLTPTWERLRQRAEEHDATIVITEEGGNP
;
A
#
# COMPACT_ATOMS: atom_id res chain seq x y z
N MET A 1 -15.11 -8.15 -27.09
CA MET A 1 -15.00 -8.98 -25.87
C MET A 1 -14.57 -8.07 -24.74
N SER A 2 -15.46 -7.78 -23.80
CA SER A 2 -15.15 -6.89 -22.66
C SER A 2 -14.30 -7.67 -21.66
N GLN A 3 -13.03 -7.30 -21.50
CA GLN A 3 -12.22 -7.83 -20.40
C GLN A 3 -12.93 -7.51 -19.09
N VAL A 4 -13.30 -8.54 -18.33
CA VAL A 4 -13.85 -8.35 -16.99
C VAL A 4 -12.70 -7.87 -16.11
N VAL A 5 -12.66 -6.58 -15.86
CA VAL A 5 -11.73 -5.96 -14.92
C VAL A 5 -12.35 -6.11 -13.54
N ARG A 6 -11.80 -7.01 -12.72
CA ARG A 6 -12.23 -7.15 -11.34
C ARG A 6 -11.40 -6.23 -10.46
N GLN A 7 -12.07 -5.34 -9.74
CA GLN A 7 -11.42 -4.49 -8.76
C GLN A 7 -11.64 -5.05 -7.36
N VAL A 8 -10.55 -5.37 -6.68
CA VAL A 8 -10.56 -5.79 -5.27
C VAL A 8 -10.14 -4.58 -4.42
N LYS A 9 -11.04 -4.12 -3.55
CA LYS A 9 -10.76 -3.02 -2.61
C LYS A 9 -10.51 -3.60 -1.22
N VAL A 10 -9.31 -3.39 -0.71
CA VAL A 10 -8.88 -3.89 0.59
C VAL A 10 -8.69 -2.70 1.54
N PRO A 11 -9.58 -2.52 2.53
CA PRO A 11 -9.34 -1.53 3.58
C PRO A 11 -8.16 -1.99 4.43
N ALA A 12 -7.25 -1.07 4.74
CA ALA A 12 -6.02 -1.35 5.47
C ALA A 12 -5.71 -0.25 6.47
N ARG A 13 -5.14 -0.65 7.61
CA ARG A 13 -4.46 0.27 8.54
C ARG A 13 -2.99 0.30 8.17
N VAL A 14 -2.44 1.49 7.91
CA VAL A 14 -1.06 1.68 7.50
C VAL A 14 -0.30 2.61 8.43
N ARG A 15 0.96 2.29 8.68
CA ARG A 15 1.93 3.13 9.38
C ARG A 15 2.95 3.68 8.38
N LEU A 16 3.25 4.98 8.48
CA LEU A 16 4.24 5.61 7.62
C LEU A 16 5.63 5.50 8.26
N TRP A 17 6.50 4.73 7.61
CA TRP A 17 7.91 4.62 7.98
C TRP A 17 8.75 5.56 7.16
N LYS A 18 9.72 6.21 7.82
CA LYS A 18 10.73 7.03 7.16
C LYS A 18 11.98 6.20 6.94
N SER A 19 12.40 6.07 5.68
CA SER A 19 13.62 5.39 5.27
C SER A 19 14.54 6.39 4.55
N ARG A 20 15.45 7.01 5.31
CA ARG A 20 16.28 8.14 4.88
C ARG A 20 15.43 9.27 4.30
N ARG A 21 15.41 9.41 2.96
CA ARG A 21 14.63 10.42 2.21
C ARG A 21 13.33 9.88 1.62
N ASN A 22 13.00 8.60 1.84
CA ASN A 22 11.81 7.95 1.32
C ASN A 22 10.83 7.69 2.45
N TYR A 23 9.56 7.51 2.08
CA TYR A 23 8.53 7.01 2.96
C TYR A 23 7.98 5.70 2.45
N ILE A 24 7.59 4.85 3.37
CA ILE A 24 6.96 3.57 3.10
C ILE A 24 5.68 3.52 3.91
N ALA A 25 4.54 3.29 3.27
CA ALA A 25 3.31 2.96 3.99
C ALA A 25 3.30 1.44 4.20
N VAL A 26 3.26 1.02 5.46
CA VAL A 26 3.35 -0.38 5.86
C VAL A 26 2.06 -0.80 6.52
N VAL A 27 1.46 -1.87 6.03
CA VAL A 27 0.22 -2.43 6.60
C VAL A 27 0.52 -2.97 8.00
N THR A 28 -0.30 -2.62 8.98
CA THR A 28 -0.11 -3.02 10.38
C THR A 28 -0.92 -4.26 10.75
N ASP A 29 -2.14 -4.39 10.23
CA ASP A 29 -3.05 -5.51 10.47
C ASP A 29 -2.58 -6.84 9.84
N GLU A 30 -2.62 -7.94 10.60
CA GLU A 30 -2.09 -9.24 10.15
C GLU A 30 -3.01 -9.94 9.15
N ALA A 31 -4.33 -9.86 9.33
CA ALA A 31 -5.28 -10.45 8.40
C ALA A 31 -5.16 -9.80 7.01
N THR A 32 -5.07 -8.47 7.00
CA THR A 32 -4.86 -7.66 5.80
C THR A 32 -3.52 -7.98 5.14
N LYS A 33 -2.43 -8.15 5.91
CA LYS A 33 -1.13 -8.60 5.35
C LYS A 33 -1.26 -9.94 4.62
N LYS A 34 -1.94 -10.93 5.21
CA LYS A 34 -2.13 -12.26 4.58
C LYS A 34 -2.90 -12.15 3.27
N VAL A 35 -3.94 -11.31 3.23
CA VAL A 35 -4.69 -11.04 1.99
C VAL A 35 -3.83 -10.36 0.93
N LEU A 36 -3.00 -9.39 1.31
CA LEU A 36 -2.17 -8.63 0.36
C LEU A 36 -0.91 -9.38 -0.07
N GLU A 37 -0.49 -10.41 0.67
CA GLU A 37 0.68 -11.22 0.35
C GLU A 37 0.55 -11.91 -1.01
N GLN A 38 -0.66 -12.36 -1.39
CA GLN A 38 -0.92 -12.94 -2.71
C GLN A 38 -0.80 -11.93 -3.87
N TYR A 39 -0.75 -10.64 -3.55
CA TYR A 39 -0.65 -9.53 -4.50
C TYR A 39 0.71 -8.83 -4.48
N LEU A 40 1.73 -9.43 -3.84
CA LEU A 40 3.10 -8.89 -3.89
C LEU A 40 3.57 -8.71 -5.34
N ASP A 41 4.36 -7.67 -5.55
CA ASP A 41 4.90 -7.21 -6.84
C ASP A 41 3.86 -6.73 -7.87
N LYS A 42 2.56 -6.79 -7.55
CA LYS A 42 1.50 -6.19 -8.36
C LYS A 42 1.46 -4.67 -8.21
N LYS A 43 1.12 -4.01 -9.32
CA LYS A 43 0.73 -2.60 -9.31
C LYS A 43 -0.65 -2.48 -8.66
N VAL A 44 -0.76 -1.55 -7.74
CA VAL A 44 -1.98 -1.24 -7.01
C VAL A 44 -2.15 0.26 -6.95
N GLU A 45 -3.40 0.68 -6.77
CA GLU A 45 -3.69 2.04 -6.33
C GLU A 45 -3.83 2.03 -4.82
N VAL A 46 -3.21 3.00 -4.14
CA VAL A 46 -3.32 3.16 -2.70
C VAL A 46 -3.86 4.55 -2.40
N GLU A 47 -4.99 4.59 -1.73
CA GLU A 47 -5.60 5.82 -1.24
C GLU A 47 -5.31 5.97 0.25
N ILE A 48 -4.64 7.06 0.65
CA ILE A 48 -4.33 7.37 2.05
C ILE A 48 -4.67 8.83 2.30
N ALA A 49 -5.57 9.10 3.27
CA ALA A 49 -5.97 10.46 3.64
C ALA A 49 -6.40 11.33 2.44
N GLY A 50 -7.17 10.75 1.51
CA GLY A 50 -7.66 11.42 0.28
C GLY A 50 -6.60 11.61 -0.81
N VAL A 51 -5.40 11.06 -0.65
CA VAL A 51 -4.37 11.04 -1.68
C VAL A 51 -4.30 9.66 -2.30
N SER A 52 -4.63 9.57 -3.59
CA SER A 52 -4.45 8.34 -4.38
C SER A 52 -3.08 8.32 -5.07
N ILE A 53 -2.40 7.17 -5.01
CA ILE A 53 -1.12 6.91 -5.67
C ILE A 53 -1.11 5.55 -6.34
N GLU A 54 -0.52 5.46 -7.54
CA GLU A 54 -0.14 4.17 -8.12
C GLU A 54 1.20 3.74 -7.51
N ALA A 55 1.26 2.53 -6.98
CA ALA A 55 2.46 1.96 -6.37
C ALA A 55 2.54 0.45 -6.62
N ARG A 56 3.66 -0.15 -6.27
CA ARG A 56 3.82 -1.61 -6.26
C ARG A 56 3.79 -2.11 -4.81
N LEU A 57 3.01 -3.16 -4.55
CA LEU A 57 3.07 -3.87 -3.27
C LEU A 57 4.43 -4.56 -3.14
N VAL A 58 5.10 -4.34 -2.02
CA VAL A 58 6.43 -4.89 -1.78
C VAL A 58 6.51 -5.52 -0.40
N LYS A 59 7.40 -6.50 -0.29
CA LYS A 59 7.81 -7.09 0.99
C LYS A 59 8.87 -6.20 1.63
N VAL A 60 8.58 -5.68 2.82
CA VAL A 60 9.46 -4.78 3.57
C VAL A 60 9.98 -5.48 4.81
N TRP A 61 11.29 -5.63 4.93
CA TRP A 61 11.92 -6.28 6.08
C TRP A 61 12.28 -5.27 7.18
N GLN A 62 11.95 -5.58 8.42
CA GLN A 62 12.35 -4.82 9.60
C GLN A 62 12.86 -5.78 10.69
N ARG A 63 14.16 -5.67 11.02
CA ARG A 63 14.89 -6.47 12.03
C ARG A 63 14.87 -7.99 11.76
N SER A 64 13.71 -8.63 11.84
CA SER A 64 13.49 -10.05 11.51
C SER A 64 12.06 -10.36 11.07
N THR A 65 11.18 -9.35 11.04
CA THR A 65 9.79 -9.48 10.62
C THR A 65 9.63 -8.80 9.26
N TRP A 66 8.85 -9.42 8.39
CA TRP A 66 8.48 -8.82 7.11
C TRP A 66 7.08 -8.24 7.19
N HIS A 67 6.84 -7.20 6.40
CA HIS A 67 5.56 -6.54 6.26
C HIS A 67 5.21 -6.36 4.79
N VAL A 68 3.93 -6.16 4.50
CA VAL A 68 3.49 -5.66 3.19
C VAL A 68 3.46 -4.14 3.25
N GLY A 69 4.02 -3.48 2.23
CA GLY A 69 3.96 -2.03 2.13
C GLY A 69 4.09 -1.52 0.71
N VAL A 70 4.08 -0.20 0.58
CA VAL A 70 4.30 0.51 -0.68
C VAL A 70 5.28 1.67 -0.48
N PHE A 71 6.14 1.89 -1.47
CA PHE A 71 7.01 3.07 -1.49
C PHE A 71 6.20 4.30 -1.89
N LEU A 72 6.19 5.31 -1.03
CA LEU A 72 5.47 6.55 -1.29
C LEU A 72 6.31 7.49 -2.18
N PRO A 73 5.67 8.23 -3.10
CA PRO A 73 6.39 9.06 -4.06
C PRO A 73 7.09 10.24 -3.38
N ARG A 74 8.35 10.47 -3.74
CA ARG A 74 9.21 11.52 -3.14
C ARG A 74 8.67 12.94 -3.33
N ARG A 75 7.95 13.20 -4.43
CA ARG A 75 7.35 14.51 -4.73
C ARG A 75 6.35 14.97 -3.66
N LEU A 76 5.81 14.04 -2.89
CA LEU A 76 4.86 14.29 -1.79
C LEU A 76 5.49 14.14 -0.40
N THR A 77 6.83 14.18 -0.30
CA THR A 77 7.55 14.08 0.98
C THR A 77 7.00 14.99 2.09
N PRO A 78 6.71 16.30 1.85
CA PRO A 78 6.12 17.16 2.89
C PRO A 78 4.72 16.71 3.33
N THR A 79 3.97 16.03 2.47
CA THR A 79 2.66 15.45 2.82
C THR A 79 2.83 14.23 3.72
N TRP A 80 3.77 13.34 3.38
CA TRP A 80 4.03 12.13 4.17
C TRP A 80 4.61 12.41 5.56
N GLU A 81 5.51 13.38 5.68
CA GLU A 81 6.02 13.82 6.99
C GLU A 81 4.88 14.40 7.85
N ARG A 82 4.02 15.26 7.28
CA ARG A 82 2.86 15.82 8.01
C ARG A 82 1.87 14.74 8.44
N LEU A 83 1.57 13.77 7.58
CA LEU A 83 0.67 12.66 7.94
C LEU A 83 1.26 11.83 9.07
N ARG A 84 2.53 11.41 8.94
CA ARG A 84 3.24 10.63 9.96
C ARG A 84 3.29 11.31 11.33
N GLN A 85 3.34 12.65 11.38
CA GLN A 85 3.33 13.40 12.64
C GLN A 85 1.94 13.52 13.26
N ARG A 86 0.86 13.43 12.47
CA ARG A 86 -0.52 13.58 12.93
C ARG A 86 -1.05 12.36 13.65
N ALA A 87 -0.67 11.17 13.19
CA ALA A 87 -1.13 9.92 13.78
C ALA A 87 -0.09 8.81 13.58
N GLU A 88 -0.13 7.81 14.46
CA GLU A 88 0.70 6.62 14.34
C GLU A 88 0.25 5.72 13.18
N GLU A 89 -1.04 5.72 12.88
CA GLU A 89 -1.66 4.93 11.82
C GLU A 89 -2.71 5.73 11.06
N HIS A 90 -2.91 5.37 9.80
CA HIS A 90 -3.90 5.96 8.93
C HIS A 90 -4.73 4.89 8.25
N ASP A 91 -5.98 5.20 8.00
CA ASP A 91 -6.83 4.40 7.12
C ASP A 91 -6.35 4.57 5.68
N ALA A 92 -6.27 3.45 4.99
CA ALA A 92 -5.93 3.37 3.59
C ALA A 92 -6.86 2.39 2.87
N THR A 93 -7.06 2.61 1.58
CA THR A 93 -7.71 1.63 0.71
C THR A 93 -6.71 1.21 -0.35
N ILE A 94 -6.44 -0.08 -0.45
CA ILE A 94 -5.60 -0.66 -1.51
C ILE A 94 -6.54 -1.23 -2.55
N VAL A 95 -6.48 -0.70 -3.77
CA VAL A 95 -7.27 -1.14 -4.91
C VAL A 95 -6.38 -1.94 -5.84
N ILE A 96 -6.74 -3.20 -6.02
CA ILE A 96 -6.06 -4.14 -6.91
C ILE A 96 -6.93 -4.34 -8.13
N THR A 97 -6.33 -4.16 -9.31
CA THR A 97 -6.97 -4.42 -10.59
C THR A 97 -6.55 -5.79 -11.08
N GLU A 98 -7.46 -6.75 -11.05
CA GLU A 98 -7.29 -8.09 -11.62
C GLU A 98 -7.80 -8.06 -13.06
N GLU A 99 -6.90 -8.22 -14.03
CA GLU A 99 -7.27 -8.49 -15.41
C GLU A 99 -7.68 -9.96 -15.49
N GLY A 100 -8.96 -10.23 -15.78
CA GLY A 100 -9.47 -11.58 -15.98
C GLY A 100 -8.84 -12.23 -17.21
N GLY A 101 -7.74 -12.94 -17.02
CA GLY A 101 -7.19 -13.87 -17.99
C GLY A 101 -7.94 -15.18 -17.93
N ASN A 102 -8.81 -15.43 -18.91
CA ASN A 102 -9.25 -16.80 -19.18
C ASN A 102 -8.03 -17.57 -19.76
N PRO A 103 -7.75 -18.79 -19.31
CA PRO A 103 -6.77 -19.66 -19.97
C PRO A 103 -7.17 -20.00 -21.41
#